data_AF-A0A511FGK7-F1
#
_entry.id   AF-A0A511FGK7-F1
#
_cell.length_a   1.000
_cell.length_b   1.000
_cell.length_c   1.000
_cell.angle_alpha   90.00
_cell.angle_beta   90.00
_cell.angle_gamma   90.00
#
_symmetry.space_group_name_H-M   'P 1'
#
loop_
_entity.id
_entity.type
_entity.pdbx_description
1 polymer ?
#
loop_
_entity_poly.entity_id
_entity_poly.type
_entity_poly.pdbx_seq_one_letter_code
_entity_poly.pdbx_strand_id
1 'polypeptide(L)'
;MSGAHLAELVLSDGTGVWAIRSLSRTVYFLDLDSMLLLRQPGPTSAVGPGDGRWVPLVSVKSLFHGDLGVIRVGDRHHYVYDWDPDGADYGFWIQRLVTSIDYVEAEQLAGLPAFPQDDPL
;
A
#
# COMPACT_ATOMS: atom_id res chain seq x y z
N MET A 1 1.88 19.82 10.29
CA MET A 1 0.68 19.20 10.89
C MET A 1 0.84 17.70 10.68
N SER A 2 0.75 16.87 11.71
CA SER A 2 0.81 15.41 11.52
C SER A 2 -0.59 14.90 11.26
N GLY A 3 -0.80 14.19 10.16
CA GLY A 3 -2.05 13.48 9.90
C GLY A 3 -2.32 12.39 10.92
N ALA A 4 -3.51 11.78 10.84
CA ALA A 4 -3.92 10.72 11.75
C ALA A 4 -2.91 9.55 11.74
N HIS A 5 -2.56 9.04 12.92
CA HIS A 5 -1.65 7.90 13.08
C HIS A 5 -2.39 6.75 13.74
N LEU A 6 -2.24 5.54 13.19
CA LEU A 6 -2.93 4.34 13.66
C LEU A 6 -1.96 3.24 14.06
N ALA A 7 -2.35 2.45 15.07
CA ALA A 7 -1.70 1.18 15.37
C ALA A 7 -2.20 0.05 14.45
N GLU A 8 -3.45 0.17 13.99
CA GLU A 8 -4.15 -0.81 13.17
C GLU A 8 -5.02 -0.09 12.12
N LEU A 9 -5.00 -0.58 10.89
CA LEU A 9 -5.82 -0.12 9.78
C LEU A 9 -6.60 -1.32 9.21
N VAL A 10 -7.92 -1.25 9.32
CA VAL A 10 -8.86 -2.21 8.73
C VAL A 10 -9.29 -1.65 7.37
N LEU A 11 -8.96 -2.35 6.28
CA LEU A 11 -9.13 -1.86 4.92
C LEU A 11 -10.61 -1.59 4.57
N SER A 12 -11.53 -2.42 5.08
CA SER A 12 -12.98 -2.27 4.82
C SER A 12 -13.62 -1.05 5.47
N ASP A 13 -12.98 -0.50 6.50
CA ASP A 13 -13.56 0.55 7.34
C ASP A 13 -12.84 1.90 7.10
N GLY A 14 -11.70 1.87 6.42
CA GLY A 14 -10.88 3.02 6.13
C GLY A 14 -11.30 3.76 4.85
N THR A 15 -10.91 5.02 4.76
CA THR A 15 -11.08 5.87 3.58
C THR A 15 -9.81 6.68 3.35
N GLY A 16 -9.64 7.22 2.14
CA GLY A 16 -8.49 8.01 1.73
C GLY A 16 -7.18 7.24 1.66
N VAL A 17 -6.07 8.00 1.64
CA VAL A 17 -4.73 7.46 1.41
C VAL A 17 -3.94 7.28 2.69
N TRP A 18 -3.35 6.11 2.87
CA TRP A 18 -2.54 5.75 4.03
C TRP A 18 -1.14 5.32 3.62
N ALA A 19 -0.13 5.84 4.31
CA ALA A 19 1.26 5.47 4.14
C ALA A 19 1.68 4.46 5.20
N ILE A 20 2.07 3.27 4.76
CA ILE A 20 2.53 2.14 5.57
C ILE A 20 4.05 2.08 5.50
N ARG A 21 4.71 2.44 6.61
CA ARG A 21 6.18 2.38 6.73
C ARG A 21 6.60 1.13 7.46
N SER A 22 7.82 0.69 7.17
CA SER A 22 8.38 -0.51 7.75
C SER A 22 9.85 -0.31 8.11
N LEU A 23 10.49 -1.35 8.65
CA LEU A 23 11.94 -1.40 8.85
C LEU A 23 12.75 -1.33 7.53
N SER A 24 12.11 -1.28 6.37
CA SER A 24 12.76 -1.02 5.08
C SER A 24 12.58 0.44 4.65
N ARG A 25 13.35 0.88 3.65
CA ARG A 25 13.18 2.20 3.02
C ARG A 25 12.02 2.24 2.02
N THR A 26 11.41 1.10 1.70
CA THR A 26 10.20 1.05 0.87
C THR A 26 8.99 1.53 1.67
N VAL A 27 8.23 2.45 1.09
CA VAL A 27 6.93 2.88 1.62
C VAL A 27 5.84 2.32 0.72
N TYR A 28 4.78 1.79 1.34
CA TYR A 28 3.57 1.36 0.65
C TYR A 28 2.51 2.42 0.94
N PHE A 29 1.83 2.87 -0.10
CA PHE A 29 0.69 3.77 0.01
C PHE A 29 -0.55 3.01 -0.44
N LEU A 30 -1.62 3.09 0.35
CA LEU A 30 -2.90 2.47 0.04
C LEU A 30 -3.94 3.56 -0.12
N ASP A 31 -4.59 3.60 -1.27
CA ASP A 31 -5.83 4.34 -1.44
C ASP A 31 -6.99 3.38 -1.17
N LEU A 32 -7.71 3.62 -0.08
CA LEU A 32 -8.82 2.76 0.34
C LEU A 32 -10.14 3.12 -0.35
N ASP A 33 -10.24 4.29 -0.97
CA ASP A 33 -11.45 4.68 -1.70
C ASP A 33 -11.55 3.91 -3.03
N SER A 34 -10.41 3.65 -3.67
CA SER A 34 -10.32 2.95 -4.97
C SER A 34 -9.65 1.57 -4.88
N MET A 35 -9.24 1.14 -3.67
CA MET A 35 -8.48 -0.09 -3.43
C MET A 35 -7.23 -0.20 -4.30
N LEU A 36 -6.38 0.82 -4.25
CA LEU A 36 -5.11 0.87 -4.98
C LEU A 36 -3.91 0.76 -4.04
N LEU A 37 -2.84 0.17 -4.55
CA LEU A 37 -1.52 0.10 -3.93
C LEU A 37 -0.54 0.90 -4.78
N LEU A 38 0.25 1.76 -4.13
CA LEU A 38 1.48 2.32 -4.68
C LEU A 38 2.64 1.88 -3.81
N ARG A 39 3.64 1.23 -4.43
CA ARG A 39 4.90 0.91 -3.77
C ARG A 39 5.97 1.88 -4.24
N GLN A 40 6.62 2.57 -3.29
CA GLN A 40 7.75 3.44 -3.54
C GLN A 40 9.01 2.86 -2.91
N PRO A 41 9.86 2.17 -3.69
CA PRO A 41 11.13 1.65 -3.20
C PRO A 41 12.07 2.80 -2.81
N GLY A 42 12.70 2.69 -1.65
CA GLY A 42 13.81 3.58 -1.30
C GLY A 42 15.13 3.13 -1.93
N PRO A 43 16.22 3.90 -1.74
CA PRO A 43 17.56 3.48 -2.16
C PRO A 43 17.86 2.06 -1.71
N THR A 44 18.50 1.27 -2.60
CA THR A 44 18.92 -0.13 -2.40
C THR A 44 17.80 -1.14 -2.14
N SER A 45 16.54 -0.72 -2.20
CA SER A 45 15.40 -1.65 -2.10
C SER A 45 15.25 -2.46 -3.39
N ALA A 46 14.79 -3.71 -3.28
CA ALA A 46 14.41 -4.49 -4.45
C ALA A 46 13.27 -3.79 -5.20
N VAL A 47 13.39 -3.76 -6.52
CA VAL A 47 12.38 -3.21 -7.44
C VAL A 47 11.69 -4.33 -8.21
N GLY A 48 10.49 -4.08 -8.70
CA GLY A 48 9.76 -5.01 -9.56
C GLY A 48 8.58 -4.35 -10.26
N PRO A 49 7.75 -5.16 -10.95
CA PRO A 49 6.58 -4.67 -11.67
C PRO A 49 5.62 -3.89 -10.76
N GLY A 50 5.03 -2.82 -11.30
CA GLY A 50 4.07 -1.97 -10.57
C GLY A 50 4.70 -0.92 -9.65
N ASP A 51 6.01 -0.97 -9.37
CA ASP A 51 6.66 0.05 -8.55
C ASP A 51 6.55 1.45 -9.17
N GLY A 52 6.37 2.47 -8.32
CA GLY A 52 6.34 3.87 -8.75
C GLY A 52 5.03 4.31 -9.43
N ARG A 53 4.01 3.45 -9.49
CA ARG A 53 2.65 3.79 -9.93
C ARG A 53 1.61 3.12 -9.03
N TRP A 54 0.38 3.62 -9.10
CA TRP A 54 -0.77 2.98 -8.47
C TRP A 54 -1.21 1.77 -9.29
N VAL A 55 -1.49 0.67 -8.60
CA VAL A 55 -1.96 -0.60 -9.15
C VAL A 55 -3.10 -1.14 -8.29
N PRO A 56 -4.10 -1.84 -8.84
CA PRO A 56 -5.14 -2.48 -8.03
C PRO A 56 -4.57 -3.37 -6.92
N LEU A 57 -5.02 -3.13 -5.69
CA LEU A 57 -4.74 -3.97 -4.54
C LEU A 57 -5.79 -5.09 -4.50
N VAL A 58 -5.33 -6.33 -4.66
CA VAL A 58 -6.21 -7.51 -4.65
C VAL A 58 -6.45 -8.00 -3.22
N SER A 59 -5.39 -8.12 -2.42
CA SER A 59 -5.54 -8.52 -1.02
C SER A 59 -4.33 -8.14 -0.17
N VAL A 60 -4.56 -8.02 1.13
CA VAL A 60 -3.51 -7.91 2.14
C VAL A 60 -3.73 -8.97 3.20
N LYS A 61 -2.66 -9.70 3.53
CA LYS A 61 -2.67 -10.71 4.58
C LYS A 61 -1.59 -10.43 5.61
N SER A 62 -1.95 -10.39 6.88
CA SER A 62 -1.00 -10.42 8.00
C SER A 62 -0.25 -11.75 8.02
N LEU A 63 1.06 -11.71 8.24
CA LEU A 63 1.88 -12.91 8.31
C LEU A 63 2.04 -13.45 9.74
N PHE A 64 1.90 -12.61 10.78
CA PHE A 64 1.98 -13.08 12.16
C PHE A 64 0.62 -13.43 12.74
N HIS A 65 -0.41 -12.61 12.49
CA HIS A 65 -1.78 -12.84 12.97
C HIS A 65 -2.62 -13.65 11.97
N GLY A 66 -2.31 -13.56 10.67
CA GLY A 66 -2.93 -14.40 9.65
C GLY A 66 -4.26 -13.89 9.09
N ASP A 67 -4.76 -12.75 9.58
CA ASP A 67 -6.00 -12.13 9.11
C ASP A 67 -5.84 -11.43 7.76
N LEU A 68 -6.98 -11.28 7.08
CA LEU A 68 -7.10 -10.64 5.77
C LEU A 68 -7.67 -9.23 5.94
N GLY A 69 -7.13 -8.28 5.18
CA GLY A 69 -7.65 -6.92 5.13
C GLY A 69 -7.32 -6.05 6.35
N VAL A 70 -6.36 -6.46 7.19
CA VAL A 70 -5.91 -5.67 8.34
C VAL A 70 -4.40 -5.49 8.31
N ILE A 71 -3.96 -4.25 8.57
CA ILE A 71 -2.55 -3.87 8.67
C ILE A 71 -2.26 -3.38 10.07
N ARG A 72 -1.24 -3.94 10.74
CA ARG A 72 -0.83 -3.55 12.09
C ARG A 72 0.63 -3.15 12.19
N VAL A 73 0.91 -2.15 13.01
CA VAL A 73 2.27 -1.88 13.49
C VAL A 73 2.79 -3.11 14.24
N GLY A 74 4.03 -3.50 13.98
CA GLY A 74 4.63 -4.70 14.58
C GLY A 74 4.33 -6.02 13.85
N ASP A 75 3.70 -5.98 12.68
CA ASP A 75 3.44 -7.15 11.84
C ASP A 75 4.09 -7.01 10.45
N ARG A 76 4.10 -8.08 9.67
CA ARG A 76 4.50 -8.12 8.26
C ARG A 76 3.30 -8.48 7.41
N HIS A 77 3.20 -7.84 6.25
CA HIS A 77 2.04 -8.02 5.38
C HIS A 77 2.48 -8.52 4.01
N HIS A 78 1.69 -9.45 3.48
CA HIS A 78 1.74 -9.94 2.12
C HIS A 78 0.69 -9.19 1.30
N TYR A 79 1.14 -8.38 0.36
CA TYR A 79 0.30 -7.64 -0.57
C TYR A 79 0.25 -8.39 -1.89
N VAL A 80 -0.95 -8.69 -2.36
CA VAL A 80 -1.21 -9.19 -3.72
C VAL A 80 -1.82 -8.04 -4.51
N TYR A 81 -1.29 -7.80 -5.71
CA TYR A 81 -1.70 -6.68 -6.55
C TYR A 81 -1.73 -7.09 -8.02
N ASP A 82 -2.56 -6.40 -8.78
CA ASP A 82 -2.63 -6.55 -10.22
C ASP A 82 -1.89 -5.40 -10.89
N TRP A 83 -0.72 -5.68 -11.46
CA TRP A 83 0.05 -4.67 -12.19
C TRP A 83 -0.17 -4.75 -13.71
N ASP A 84 -0.82 -5.81 -14.21
CA ASP A 84 -1.05 -6.07 -15.63
C ASP A 84 -2.42 -6.74 -15.78
N PRO A 85 -3.50 -5.95 -15.89
CA PRO A 85 -4.87 -6.48 -15.93
C PRO A 85 -5.15 -7.40 -17.13
N ASP A 86 -4.37 -7.26 -18.21
CA ASP A 86 -4.43 -8.13 -19.39
C ASP A 86 -3.58 -9.41 -19.21
N GLY A 87 -2.76 -9.45 -18.17
CA GLY A 87 -1.91 -10.56 -17.79
C GLY A 87 -2.65 -11.66 -17.05
N ALA A 88 -2.03 -12.86 -16.98
CA ALA A 88 -2.62 -14.02 -16.31
C ALA A 88 -2.25 -14.12 -14.81
N ASP A 89 -1.27 -13.35 -14.36
CA ASP A 89 -0.62 -13.52 -13.05
C ASP A 89 -0.66 -12.23 -12.22
N TYR A 90 -0.91 -12.38 -10.92
CA TYR A 90 -0.78 -11.30 -9.95
C TYR A 90 0.66 -11.13 -9.47
N GLY A 91 1.02 -9.89 -9.15
CA GLY A 91 2.24 -9.59 -8.41
C GLY A 91 2.05 -9.75 -6.91
N PHE A 92 3.14 -9.95 -6.18
CA PHE A 92 3.10 -9.89 -4.73
C PHE A 92 4.37 -9.29 -4.10
N TRP A 93 4.20 -8.71 -2.91
CA TRP A 93 5.30 -8.27 -2.07
C TRP A 93 5.05 -8.65 -0.62
N ILE A 94 6.12 -9.07 0.08
CA ILE A 94 6.12 -9.21 1.53
C ILE A 94 6.98 -8.09 2.11
N GLN A 95 6.35 -7.18 2.85
CA GLN A 95 7.08 -6.09 3.48
C GLN A 95 7.88 -6.54 4.72
N ARG A 96 8.80 -5.67 5.17
CA ARG A 96 9.41 -5.77 6.50
C ARG A 96 8.39 -5.35 7.57
N LEU A 97 8.76 -5.52 8.84
CA LEU A 97 7.91 -5.18 9.98
C LEU A 97 7.37 -3.75 9.86
N VAL A 98 6.05 -3.55 9.90
CA VAL A 98 5.41 -2.24 9.91
C VAL A 98 5.86 -1.47 11.15
N THR A 99 6.22 -0.20 10.96
CA THR A 99 6.63 0.70 12.04
C THR A 99 5.69 1.89 12.22
N SER A 100 4.97 2.29 11.17
CA SER A 100 3.93 3.32 11.27
C SER A 100 2.88 3.16 10.18
N ILE A 101 1.68 3.63 10.49
CA ILE A 101 0.55 3.75 9.59
C ILE A 101 0.04 5.18 9.75
N ASP A 102 0.22 5.98 8.71
CA ASP A 102 -0.01 7.43 8.76
C ASP A 102 -0.94 7.84 7.64
N TYR A 103 -1.98 8.62 7.95
CA TYR A 103 -2.84 9.23 6.93
C TYR A 103 -2.01 10.21 6.07
N VAL A 104 -2.28 10.23 4.77
CA VAL A 104 -1.58 11.07 3.80
C VAL A 104 -2.44 12.28 3.51
N GLU A 105 -2.00 13.43 4.01
CA GLU A 105 -2.68 14.71 3.81
C GLU A 105 -2.58 15.17 2.35
N ALA A 106 -3.46 16.07 1.94
CA ALA A 106 -3.57 16.56 0.57
C ALA A 106 -2.24 17.09 0.00
N GLU A 107 -1.46 17.84 0.79
CA GLU A 107 -0.17 18.38 0.36
C GLU A 107 0.87 17.28 0.12
N GLN A 108 0.82 16.19 0.90
CA GLN A 108 1.70 15.04 0.72
C GLN A 108 1.27 14.21 -0.48
N LEU A 109 -0.05 14.03 -0.65
CA LEU A 109 -0.65 13.33 -1.78
C LEU A 109 -0.27 13.98 -3.11
N ALA A 110 -0.23 15.31 -3.17
CA ALA A 110 0.21 16.07 -4.34
C ALA A 110 1.66 15.78 -4.78
N GLY A 111 2.49 15.23 -3.88
CA GLY A 111 3.86 14.79 -4.18
C GLY A 111 3.96 13.33 -4.65
N LEU A 112 2.86 12.57 -4.63
CA LEU A 112 2.83 11.19 -5.09
C LEU A 112 2.52 11.12 -6.60
N PRO A 113 2.85 9.99 -7.26
CA PRO A 113 2.34 9.70 -8.59
C PRO A 113 0.83 9.93 -8.67
N ALA A 114 0.37 10.49 -9.79
CA ALA A 114 -1.06 10.67 -10.03
C ALA A 114 -1.79 9.33 -10.06
N PHE A 115 -3.03 9.31 -9.58
CA PHE A 115 -3.91 8.16 -9.73
C PHE A 115 -4.13 7.81 -11.21
N PRO A 116 -4.42 6.54 -11.52
CA PRO A 116 -4.88 6.17 -12.84
C PRO A 116 -6.07 7.07 -13.19
N GLN A 117 -5.98 7.79 -14.31
CA GLN A 117 -7.14 8.45 -14.89
C GLN A 117 -7.85 7.34 -15.64
N ASP A 118 -8.89 6.74 -15.07
CA ASP A 118 -9.56 5.59 -15.69
C ASP A 118 -9.89 5.86 -17.17
N ASP A 119 -9.65 4.87 -18.03
CA ASP A 119 -10.66 4.55 -19.04
C ASP A 119 -11.72 3.73 -18.28
N PRO A 120 -13.00 4.16 -18.29
CA PRO A 120 -14.04 3.45 -17.56
C PRO A 120 -14.21 2.05 -18.17
N LEU A 121 -14.07 1.01 -17.33
CA LEU A 121 -14.63 -0.31 -17.63
C LEU A 121 -16.15 -0.29 -17.44
#